data_AF-A0A538S667-F1
#
_entry.id   AF-A0A538S667-F1
#
_cell.length_a   1.000
_cell.length_b   1.000
_cell.length_c   1.000
_cell.angle_alpha   90.00
_cell.angle_beta   90.00
_cell.angle_gamma   90.00
#
_symmetry.space_group_name_H-M   'P 1'
#
loop_
_entity.id
_entity.type
_entity.pdbx_description
1 polymer ?
#
loop_
_entity_poly.entity_id
_entity_poly.type
_entity_poly.pdbx_seq_one_letter_code
_entity_poly.pdbx_strand_id
1 'polypeptide(L)'
;MLAPHAARRELIVAYGSPEPEQLEPSAAGRDEPATASKDRRYWAWADLMRRAFEIDVLACPRCGGRMQLIATIEDPAVIRKILAHLGLPTAVPQPRPPPPLGEGWLL
;
A
#
# COMPACT_ATOMS: atom_id res chain seq x y z
N MET A 1 -7.95 10.28 20.91
CA MET A 1 -6.89 9.96 19.93
C MET A 1 -7.33 8.78 19.07
N LEU A 2 -7.56 8.99 17.76
CA LEU A 2 -7.74 7.91 16.78
C LEU A 2 -6.41 7.67 16.06
N ALA A 3 -5.49 6.97 16.71
CA ALA A 3 -4.24 6.56 16.09
C ALA A 3 -4.33 5.08 15.68
N PRO A 4 -3.49 4.60 14.74
CA PRO A 4 -3.52 3.22 14.28
C PRO A 4 -3.38 2.17 15.40
N HIS A 5 -2.86 2.54 16.58
CA HIS A 5 -2.68 1.63 17.71
C HIS A 5 -3.47 2.04 18.98
N ALA A 6 -4.45 2.93 18.85
CA ALA A 6 -5.24 3.38 20.00
C ALA A 6 -6.09 2.24 20.58
N ALA A 7 -6.31 2.24 21.89
CA ALA A 7 -7.09 1.21 22.59
C ALA A 7 -8.54 1.06 22.08
N ARG A 8 -9.07 2.07 21.37
CA ARG A 8 -10.41 2.05 20.76
C ARG A 8 -10.40 1.65 19.29
N ARG A 9 -9.26 1.23 18.72
CA ARG A 9 -9.12 0.87 17.30
C ARG A 9 -10.15 -0.17 16.88
N GLU A 10 -10.40 -1.18 17.70
CA GLU A 10 -11.34 -2.27 17.40
C GLU A 10 -12.80 -1.78 17.30
N LEU A 11 -13.17 -0.77 18.09
CA LEU A 11 -14.50 -0.13 18.01
C LEU A 11 -14.65 0.76 16.77
N ILE A 12 -13.54 1.09 16.11
CA ILE A 12 -13.48 2.03 14.97
C ILE A 12 -13.24 1.26 13.65
N VAL A 13 -12.48 0.16 13.68
CA VAL A 13 -12.10 -0.64 12.52
C VAL A 13 -12.85 -1.97 12.54
N ALA A 14 -14.00 -2.01 11.85
CA ALA A 14 -14.72 -3.25 11.58
C ALA A 14 -14.06 -3.99 10.40
N TYR A 15 -13.15 -4.95 10.67
CA TYR A 15 -12.77 -5.94 9.65
C TYR A 15 -12.78 -7.36 10.22
N GLY A 16 -13.58 -8.23 9.60
CA GLY A 16 -13.96 -9.56 10.08
C GLY A 16 -12.91 -10.66 9.90
N SER A 17 -12.86 -11.57 10.87
CA SER A 17 -12.02 -12.77 10.90
C SER A 17 -12.85 -13.99 10.49
N PRO A 18 -12.54 -14.71 9.41
CA PRO A 18 -13.17 -16.00 9.14
C PRO A 18 -12.41 -17.15 9.85
N GLU A 19 -13.19 -17.98 10.54
CA GLU A 19 -12.83 -19.29 11.12
C GLU A 19 -12.39 -20.25 10.00
N PRO A 20 -11.39 -21.14 10.22
CA PRO A 20 -10.81 -21.91 9.13
C PRO A 20 -11.61 -23.20 8.86
N GLU A 21 -12.39 -23.23 7.79
CA GLU A 21 -13.00 -24.49 7.31
C GLU A 21 -12.36 -24.94 5.98
N GLN A 22 -11.45 -25.89 6.17
CA GLN A 22 -10.93 -26.97 5.32
C GLN A 22 -11.22 -26.91 3.79
N LEU A 23 -10.14 -26.75 3.00
CA LEU A 23 -10.11 -26.87 1.55
C LEU A 23 -9.92 -28.34 1.11
N GLU A 24 -10.84 -28.88 0.31
CA GLU A 24 -10.56 -29.98 -0.60
C GLU A 24 -10.50 -29.45 -2.05
N PRO A 25 -9.48 -29.79 -2.86
CA PRO A 25 -9.29 -29.21 -4.19
C PRO A 25 -9.95 -30.08 -5.27
N SER A 26 -10.74 -29.49 -6.15
CA SER A 26 -10.97 -30.10 -7.48
C SER A 26 -11.17 -29.08 -8.58
N ALA A 27 -10.54 -29.40 -9.70
CA ALA A 27 -10.27 -28.56 -10.86
C ALA A 27 -11.43 -28.54 -11.87
N ALA A 28 -11.48 -27.45 -12.64
CA ALA A 28 -11.68 -27.39 -14.11
C ALA A 28 -12.53 -26.17 -14.50
N GLY A 29 -12.13 -25.53 -15.60
CA GLY A 29 -12.57 -24.21 -15.99
C GLY A 29 -14.02 -24.06 -16.47
N ARG A 30 -14.51 -22.84 -16.36
CA ARG A 30 -15.05 -22.00 -17.45
C ARG A 30 -15.38 -20.62 -16.89
N ASP A 31 -15.32 -19.61 -17.76
CA ASP A 31 -15.70 -18.23 -17.48
C ASP A 31 -17.08 -18.13 -16.81
N GLU A 32 -17.09 -17.75 -15.54
CA GLU A 32 -18.28 -17.27 -14.83
C GLU A 32 -17.80 -16.17 -13.86
N PRO A 33 -18.46 -14.99 -13.79
CA PRO A 33 -18.00 -13.92 -12.92
C PRO A 33 -18.16 -14.41 -11.48
N ALA A 34 -17.04 -14.75 -10.87
CA ALA A 34 -16.95 -15.21 -9.49
C ALA A 34 -17.80 -14.27 -8.62
N THR A 35 -18.87 -14.83 -8.09
CA THR A 35 -19.82 -14.15 -7.22
C THR A 35 -19.02 -13.53 -6.08
N ALA A 36 -19.18 -12.21 -5.94
CA ALA A 36 -18.42 -11.39 -5.01
C ALA A 36 -18.57 -11.93 -3.59
N SER A 37 -17.54 -12.64 -3.13
CA SER A 37 -17.37 -12.95 -1.71
C SER A 37 -17.14 -11.65 -0.96
N LYS A 38 -18.05 -11.34 -0.03
CA LYS A 38 -17.98 -10.14 0.81
C LYS A 38 -16.70 -10.16 1.64
N ASP A 39 -15.91 -9.09 1.75
CA ASP A 39 -15.70 -7.92 0.90
C ASP A 39 -14.37 -7.32 1.35
N ARG A 40 -13.30 -8.08 1.18
CA ARG A 40 -11.95 -7.56 1.37
C ARG A 40 -11.62 -6.83 0.09
N ARG A 41 -12.12 -5.59 -0.06
CA ARG A 41 -11.84 -4.73 -1.23
C ARG A 41 -10.35 -4.78 -1.51
N TYR A 42 -9.94 -5.53 -2.52
CA TYR A 42 -8.55 -5.61 -2.94
C TYR A 42 -8.27 -4.29 -3.64
N TRP A 43 -7.61 -3.38 -2.94
CA TRP A 43 -7.17 -2.12 -3.52
C TRP A 43 -5.84 -2.35 -4.21
N ALA A 44 -5.76 -1.95 -5.49
CA ALA A 44 -4.46 -1.86 -6.13
C ALA A 44 -3.61 -0.85 -5.34
N TRP A 45 -2.30 -1.11 -5.22
CA TRP A 45 -1.39 -0.23 -4.49
C TRP A 45 -1.48 1.23 -4.97
N ALA A 46 -1.58 1.45 -6.27
CA ALA A 46 -1.73 2.80 -6.83
C ALA A 46 -3.00 3.52 -6.35
N ASP A 47 -4.12 2.80 -6.18
CA ASP A 47 -5.36 3.38 -5.69
C ASP A 47 -5.26 3.78 -4.22
N LEU A 48 -4.50 3.01 -3.42
CA LEU A 48 -4.19 3.38 -2.03
C LEU A 48 -3.33 4.64 -1.99
N MET A 49 -2.32 4.74 -2.85
CA MET A 49 -1.47 5.93 -2.93
C MET A 49 -2.30 7.17 -3.28
N ARG A 50 -3.21 7.05 -4.25
CA ARG A 50 -4.12 8.14 -4.62
C ARG A 50 -5.04 8.52 -3.47
N ARG A 51 -5.64 7.55 -2.78
CA ARG A 51 -6.59 7.82 -1.70
C ARG A 51 -5.93 8.38 -0.44
N ALA A 52 -4.74 7.93 -0.09
CA ALA A 52 -4.08 8.31 1.16
C ALA A 52 -3.27 9.60 1.02
N PHE A 53 -2.69 9.83 -0.16
CA PHE A 53 -1.75 10.93 -0.39
C PHE A 53 -2.16 11.88 -1.52
N GLU A 54 -3.28 11.63 -2.21
CA GLU A 54 -3.71 12.39 -3.41
C GLU A 54 -2.66 12.35 -4.55
N ILE A 55 -1.87 11.27 -4.62
CA ILE A 55 -0.83 11.07 -5.64
C ILE A 55 -1.20 9.92 -6.58
N ASP A 56 -1.24 10.18 -7.90
CA ASP A 56 -1.31 9.13 -8.92
C ASP A 56 0.08 8.70 -9.39
N VAL A 57 0.61 7.66 -8.74
CA VAL A 57 1.97 7.12 -8.95
C VAL A 57 2.23 6.51 -10.33
N LEU A 58 1.19 6.32 -11.14
CA LEU A 58 1.28 5.74 -12.48
C LEU A 58 0.90 6.76 -13.57
N ALA A 59 0.74 8.04 -13.22
CA ALA A 59 0.64 9.13 -14.20
C ALA A 59 2.04 9.60 -14.58
N CYS A 60 2.32 9.70 -15.89
CA CYS A 60 3.60 10.21 -16.36
C CYS A 60 3.70 11.72 -16.10
N PRO A 61 4.67 12.21 -15.31
CA PRO A 61 4.80 13.64 -15.02
C PRO A 61 5.24 14.48 -16.22
N ARG A 62 5.73 13.84 -17.30
CA ARG A 62 6.23 14.54 -18.50
C ARG A 62 5.18 14.71 -19.59
N CYS A 63 4.34 13.69 -19.81
CA CYS A 63 3.37 13.69 -20.91
C CYS A 63 1.92 13.43 -20.49
N GLY A 64 1.66 13.14 -19.21
CA GLY A 64 0.31 12.83 -18.70
C GLY A 64 -0.22 11.45 -19.08
N GLY A 65 0.52 10.65 -19.86
CA GLY A 65 0.14 9.29 -20.23
C GLY A 65 0.14 8.32 -19.05
N ARG A 66 -0.48 7.14 -19.23
CA ARG A 66 -0.54 6.09 -18.21
C ARG A 66 0.72 5.22 -18.23
N MET A 67 1.37 5.08 -17.09
CA MET A 67 2.49 4.17 -16.85
C MET A 67 1.96 2.84 -16.29
N GLN A 68 2.74 1.77 -16.49
CA GLN A 68 2.46 0.44 -15.96
C GLN A 68 3.58 0.01 -15.00
N LEU A 69 3.21 -0.58 -13.86
CA LEU A 69 4.18 -1.22 -12.96
C LEU A 69 4.66 -2.52 -13.60
N ILE A 70 5.96 -2.61 -13.85
CA ILE A 70 6.57 -3.78 -14.51
C ILE A 70 7.31 -4.72 -13.56
N ALA A 71 7.88 -4.19 -12.47
CA ALA A 71 8.64 -4.97 -11.49
C ALA A 71 8.82 -4.17 -10.19
N THR A 72 8.94 -4.89 -9.08
CA THR A 72 9.51 -4.40 -7.82
C THR A 72 10.92 -4.95 -7.69
N ILE A 73 11.89 -4.10 -7.36
CA ILE A 73 13.29 -4.49 -7.21
C ILE A 73 13.63 -4.50 -5.72
N GLU A 74 14.03 -5.65 -5.21
CA GLU A 74 14.32 -5.85 -3.78
C GLU A 74 15.81 -6.11 -3.50
N ASP A 75 16.60 -6.47 -4.52
CA ASP A 75 18.04 -6.70 -4.36
C ASP A 75 18.79 -5.38 -4.08
N PRO A 76 19.44 -5.23 -2.90
CA PRO A 76 20.14 -4.01 -2.53
C PRO A 76 21.29 -3.64 -3.49
N ALA A 77 21.98 -4.61 -4.09
CA ALA A 77 23.07 -4.35 -5.02
C ALA A 77 22.54 -3.76 -6.33
N VAL A 78 21.42 -4.29 -6.84
CA VAL A 78 20.74 -3.80 -8.04
C VAL A 78 20.19 -2.39 -7.80
N ILE A 79 19.53 -2.16 -6.66
CA ILE A 79 19.01 -0.85 -6.27
C ILE A 79 20.14 0.18 -6.25
N ARG A 80 21.26 -0.11 -5.57
CA ARG A 80 22.42 0.81 -5.51
C ARG A 80 22.97 1.11 -6.90
N LYS A 81 23.08 0.12 -7.77
CA LYS A 81 23.58 0.29 -9.14
C LYS A 81 22.68 1.22 -9.96
N ILE A 82 21.37 1.05 -9.87
CA ILE A 82 20.38 1.90 -10.58
C ILE A 82 20.44 3.33 -10.05
N LEU A 83 20.39 3.50 -8.73
CA LEU A 83 20.42 4.83 -8.11
C LEU A 83 21.71 5.58 -8.44
N ALA A 84 22.87 4.90 -8.37
CA ALA A 84 24.15 5.49 -8.75
C ALA A 84 24.18 5.94 -10.22
N HIS A 85 23.62 5.14 -11.13
CA HIS A 85 23.53 5.49 -12.55
C HIS A 85 22.64 6.73 -12.79
N LEU A 86 21.58 6.88 -12.00
CA LEU A 86 20.68 8.03 -12.04
C LEU A 86 21.22 9.28 -11.29
N GLY A 87 22.38 9.17 -10.63
CA GLY A 87 22.93 10.24 -9.81
C GLY A 87 22.15 10.50 -8.51
N LEU A 88 21.37 9.52 -8.05
CA LEU A 88 20.56 9.61 -6.82
C LEU A 88 21.32 9.08 -5.59
N PRO A 89 20.98 9.54 -4.37
CA PRO A 89 21.60 9.03 -3.15
C PRO A 89 21.39 7.52 -2.97
N THR A 90 22.48 6.78 -2.71
CA THR A 90 22.45 5.32 -2.49
C THR A 90 22.38 4.93 -1.02
N ALA A 91 22.57 5.89 -0.11
CA ALA A 91 22.47 5.67 1.32
C ALA A 91 20.99 5.58 1.72
N VAL A 92 20.65 4.61 2.59
CA VAL A 92 19.30 4.52 3.14
C VAL A 92 19.09 5.74 4.06
N PRO A 93 18.02 6.54 3.86
CA PRO A 93 17.76 7.69 4.70
C PRO A 93 17.45 7.23 6.13
N GLN A 94 17.97 7.96 7.11
CA GLN A 94 17.63 7.67 8.51
C GLN A 94 16.17 8.05 8.78
N PRO A 95 15.42 7.25 9.56
CA PRO A 95 14.06 7.61 9.95
C PRO A 95 14.05 8.98 10.63
N ARG A 96 13.11 9.84 10.24
CA ARG A 96 12.90 11.12 10.91
C ARG A 96 12.12 10.86 12.21
N PRO A 97 12.50 11.46 13.36
CA PRO A 97 11.68 11.38 14.56
C PRO A 97 10.29 11.96 14.30
N PRO A 98 9.24 11.47 14.98
CA PRO A 98 7.91 12.06 14.88
C PRO A 98 7.97 13.53 15.33
N PRO A 99 7.11 14.41 14.78
CA PRO A 99 7.00 15.76 15.29
C PRO A 99 6.63 15.71 16.79
N PRO A 100 7.12 16.67 17.60
CA PRO A 100 6.75 16.73 19.01
C PRO A 100 5.23 16.85 19.14
N LEU A 101 4.66 16.17 20.11
CA LEU A 101 3.24 16.31 20.46
C LEU A 101 3.04 17.71 21.06
N GLY A 102 2.80 18.70 20.22
CA GLY A 102 2.55 20.06 20.65
C GLY A 102 1.19 20.20 21.32
N GLU A 103 1.18 20.82 22.50
CA GLU A 103 0.02 21.40 23.19
C GLU A 103 -0.48 22.63 22.41
N GLY A 104 -0.85 22.45 21.14
CA GLY A 104 -1.18 23.53 20.20
C GLY A 104 -2.67 23.67 19.88
N TRP A 105 -3.56 23.00 20.63
CA TRP A 105 -5.00 22.98 20.38
C TRP A 105 -5.82 23.84 21.36
N LEU A 106 -5.21 24.87 21.96
CA LEU A 106 -5.88 25.81 22.88
C LEU A 106 -5.71 27.27 22.46
N LEU A 107 -5.98 27.58 21.18
CA LEU A 107 -6.44 28.91 20.73
C LEU A 107 -7.46 28.73 19.61
#